data_AF-A0A855F8U6-F1
#
_entry.id   AF-A0A855F8U6-F1
#
_cell.length_a   1.000
_cell.length_b   1.000
_cell.length_c   1.000
_cell.angle_alpha   90.00
_cell.angle_beta   90.00
_cell.angle_gamma   90.00
#
_symmetry.space_group_name_H-M   'P 1'
#
loop_
_entity.id
_entity.type
_entity.pdbx_description
1 polymer ?
#
loop_
_entity_poly.entity_id
_entity_poly.type
_entity_poly.pdbx_seq_one_letter_code
_entity_poly.pdbx_strand_id
1 'polypeptide(L)'
;MLDFIISIPNKIGEHFAAMTTLVFVATIIKIVFPFIGYLINRVFEYRTYKRWLKIPGMTEERARTEARNIWRPKSKLPKWLLKLKEKLFPPKFF
;
A
#
# COMPACT_ATOMS: atom_id res chain seq x y z
N MET A 1 -43.63 -5.66 26.23
CA MET A 1 -43.75 -6.40 24.94
C MET A 1 -43.54 -5.46 23.74
N LEU A 2 -44.23 -4.31 23.67
CA LEU A 2 -43.98 -3.28 22.64
C LEU A 2 -42.56 -2.71 22.69
N ASP A 3 -41.96 -2.54 23.87
CA ASP A 3 -40.56 -2.08 24.02
C ASP A 3 -39.55 -3.06 23.40
N PHE A 4 -39.88 -4.36 23.38
CA PHE A 4 -39.03 -5.37 22.75
C PHE A 4 -39.08 -5.21 21.22
N ILE A 5 -40.27 -4.98 20.66
CA ILE A 5 -40.48 -4.76 19.22
C ILE A 5 -39.82 -3.45 18.76
N ILE A 6 -39.84 -2.39 19.58
CA ILE A 6 -39.18 -1.11 19.29
C ILE A 6 -37.65 -1.20 19.43
N SER A 7 -37.15 -2.05 20.34
CA SER A 7 -35.70 -2.25 20.53
C SER A 7 -35.01 -3.06 19.43
N ILE A 8 -35.77 -3.90 18.71
CA ILE A 8 -35.26 -4.73 17.61
C ILE A 8 -34.69 -3.88 16.45
N PRO A 9 -35.40 -2.90 15.88
CA PRO A 9 -34.87 -2.09 14.78
C PRO A 9 -33.66 -1.24 15.18
N ASN A 10 -33.59 -0.72 16.42
CA ASN A 10 -32.40 0.00 16.90
C ASN A 10 -31.17 -0.91 16.98
N LYS A 11 -31.32 -2.12 17.54
CA LYS A 11 -30.22 -3.11 17.58
C LYS A 11 -29.80 -3.56 16.19
N ILE A 12 -30.75 -3.71 15.26
CA ILE A 12 -30.45 -4.05 13.85
C ILE A 12 -29.63 -2.94 13.19
N GLY A 13 -29.99 -1.66 13.40
CA GLY A 13 -29.24 -0.51 12.89
C GLY A 13 -27.79 -0.49 13.42
N GLU A 14 -27.59 -0.74 14.71
CA GLU A 14 -26.26 -0.85 15.32
C GLU A 14 -25.44 -2.01 14.74
N HIS A 15 -26.07 -3.17 14.52
CA HIS A 15 -25.40 -4.31 13.87
C HIS A 15 -24.99 -4.00 12.42
N PHE A 16 -25.83 -3.33 11.63
CA PHE A 16 -25.48 -2.89 10.29
C PHE A 16 -24.37 -1.83 10.30
N ALA A 17 -24.39 -0.89 11.24
CA ALA A 17 -23.32 0.09 11.41
C ALA A 17 -21.99 -0.57 11.78
N ALA A 18 -22.02 -1.57 12.67
CA ALA A 18 -20.84 -2.34 13.04
C ALA A 18 -20.29 -3.15 11.85
N MET A 19 -21.15 -3.84 11.09
CA MET A 19 -20.73 -4.61 9.91
C MET A 19 -20.14 -3.69 8.82
N THR A 20 -20.78 -2.56 8.55
CA THR A 20 -20.28 -1.60 7.55
C THR A 20 -18.96 -0.98 7.97
N THR A 21 -18.78 -0.67 9.26
CA THR A 21 -17.50 -0.20 9.81
C THR A 21 -16.40 -1.24 9.66
N LEU A 22 -16.69 -2.52 9.95
CA LEU A 22 -15.74 -3.61 9.75
C LEU A 22 -15.34 -3.76 8.27
N VAL A 23 -16.32 -3.74 7.36
CA VAL A 23 -16.06 -3.81 5.91
C VAL A 23 -15.25 -2.60 5.45
N PHE A 24 -15.54 -1.41 5.97
CA PHE A 24 -14.81 -0.18 5.65
C PHE A 24 -13.36 -0.25 6.11
N VAL A 25 -13.11 -0.65 7.36
CA VAL A 25 -11.75 -0.84 7.90
C VAL A 25 -11.00 -1.92 7.11
N ALA A 26 -11.62 -3.06 6.82
CA ALA A 26 -11.02 -4.11 6.00
C ALA A 26 -10.67 -3.60 4.59
N THR A 27 -11.52 -2.75 4.01
CA THR A 27 -11.27 -2.15 2.70
C THR A 27 -10.10 -1.17 2.75
N ILE A 28 -10.01 -0.32 3.77
CA ILE A 28 -8.87 0.56 3.98
C ILE A 28 -7.59 -0.25 4.12
N ILE A 29 -7.58 -1.29 4.96
CA ILE A 29 -6.42 -2.17 5.14
C ILE A 29 -6.02 -2.80 3.80
N LYS A 30 -6.99 -3.29 3.01
CA LYS A 30 -6.73 -3.88 1.69
C LYS A 30 -6.10 -2.89 0.70
N ILE A 31 -6.40 -1.60 0.81
CA ILE A 31 -5.81 -0.53 -0.02
C ILE A 31 -4.43 -0.12 0.52
N VAL A 32 -4.28 -0.02 1.84
CA VAL A 32 -3.06 0.48 2.50
C VAL A 32 -1.95 -0.57 2.54
N PHE A 33 -2.27 -1.84 2.79
CA PHE A 33 -1.32 -2.92 2.89
C PHE A 33 -0.40 -3.08 1.65
N PRO A 34 -0.90 -3.10 0.40
CA PRO A 34 -0.04 -3.16 -0.78
C PRO A 34 0.84 -1.92 -0.94
N PHE A 35 0.38 -0.76 -0.47
CA PHE A 35 1.17 0.47 -0.48
C PHE A 35 2.34 0.40 0.52
N ILE A 36 2.08 -0.05 1.75
CA ILE A 36 3.12 -0.29 2.75
C ILE A 36 4.14 -1.31 2.24
N GLY A 37 3.68 -2.44 1.68
CA GLY A 37 4.57 -3.45 1.10
C GLY A 37 5.44 -2.91 -0.04
N TYR A 38 4.88 -2.04 -0.89
CA TYR A 38 5.64 -1.35 -1.93
C TYR A 38 6.74 -0.44 -1.33
N LEU A 39 6.40 0.37 -0.31
CA LEU A 39 7.35 1.26 0.34
C LEU A 39 8.48 0.50 1.03
N ILE A 40 8.15 -0.57 1.75
CA ILE A 40 9.14 -1.44 2.42
C ILE A 40 10.13 -1.99 1.39
N ASN A 41 9.63 -2.58 0.30
CA ASN A 41 10.47 -3.11 -0.77
C ASN A 41 11.40 -2.04 -1.36
N ARG A 42 10.90 -0.81 -1.53
CA ARG A 42 11.72 0.31 -2.05
C ARG A 42 12.82 0.73 -1.08
N VAL A 43 12.54 0.75 0.22
CA VAL A 43 13.53 1.05 1.26
C VAL A 43 14.62 -0.03 1.29
N PHE A 44 14.24 -1.30 1.21
CA PHE A 44 15.20 -2.39 1.18
C PHE A 44 16.03 -2.43 -0.11
N GLU A 45 15.44 -2.15 -1.27
CA GLU A 45 16.18 -1.98 -2.54
C GLU A 45 17.32 -0.97 -2.37
N TYR A 46 17.03 0.20 -1.79
CA TYR A 46 18.02 1.25 -1.56
C TYR A 46 19.09 0.84 -0.53
N ARG A 47 18.69 0.21 0.58
CA ARG A 47 19.62 -0.25 1.62
C ARG A 47 20.57 -1.33 1.09
N THR A 48 20.04 -2.31 0.35
CA THR A 48 20.85 -3.40 -0.23
C THR A 48 21.81 -2.87 -1.28
N TYR A 49 21.36 -1.98 -2.18
CA TYR A 49 22.24 -1.28 -3.11
C TYR A 49 23.41 -0.59 -2.39
N LYS A 50 23.12 0.23 -1.37
CA LYS A 50 24.16 0.92 -0.60
C LYS A 50 25.11 -0.02 0.14
N ARG A 51 24.63 -1.17 0.60
CA ARG A 51 25.47 -2.16 1.29
C ARG A 51 26.45 -2.82 0.31
N TRP A 52 25.97 -3.12 -0.89
CA TRP A 52 26.73 -3.79 -1.94
C TRP A 52 27.76 -2.90 -2.62
N LEU A 53 27.48 -1.61 -2.74
CA LEU A 53 28.50 -0.63 -3.15
C LEU A 53 29.73 -0.57 -2.23
N LYS A 54 29.63 -1.03 -0.99
CA LYS A 54 30.77 -1.09 -0.07
C LYS A 54 31.68 -2.29 -0.33
N ILE A 55 31.28 -3.23 -1.19
CA ILE A 55 32.07 -4.41 -1.51
C ILE A 55 33.09 -4.03 -2.59
N PRO A 56 34.40 -4.24 -2.35
CA PRO A 56 35.43 -3.93 -3.33
C PRO A 56 35.25 -4.79 -4.58
N GLY A 57 35.31 -4.16 -5.76
CA GLY A 57 35.13 -4.81 -7.06
C GLY A 57 33.68 -4.86 -7.57
N MET A 58 32.71 -4.35 -6.82
CA MET A 58 31.32 -4.26 -7.27
C MET A 58 31.05 -2.95 -8.01
N THR A 59 30.57 -3.03 -9.25
CA THR A 59 30.18 -1.86 -10.05
C THR A 59 28.78 -1.36 -9.66
N GLU A 60 28.54 -0.07 -9.83
CA GLU A 60 27.26 0.57 -9.50
C GLU A 60 26.08 -0.07 -10.25
N GLU A 61 26.27 -0.36 -11.52
CA GLU A 61 25.25 -0.97 -12.38
C GLU A 61 24.88 -2.37 -11.91
N ARG A 62 25.87 -3.17 -11.51
CA ARG A 62 25.66 -4.54 -11.03
C ARG A 62 24.96 -4.54 -9.68
N ALA A 63 25.42 -3.72 -8.73
CA ALA A 63 24.78 -3.57 -7.42
C ALA A 63 23.32 -3.13 -7.55
N ARG A 64 23.02 -2.20 -8.48
CA ARG A 64 21.66 -1.72 -8.71
C ARG A 64 20.78 -2.79 -9.34
N THR A 65 21.31 -3.55 -10.30
CA THR A 65 20.56 -4.60 -11.01
C THR A 65 20.22 -5.75 -10.08
N GLU A 66 21.20 -6.24 -9.32
CA GLU A 66 20.98 -7.31 -8.36
C GLU A 66 20.02 -6.85 -7.24
N ALA A 67 20.11 -5.59 -6.77
CA ALA A 67 19.30 -5.12 -5.64
C ALA A 67 17.84 -4.96 -6.10
N ARG A 68 17.66 -4.48 -7.33
CA ARG A 68 16.37 -4.47 -7.99
C ARG A 68 15.86 -5.90 -8.16
N ASN A 69 16.64 -6.87 -8.62
CA ASN A 69 16.15 -8.24 -8.83
C ASN A 69 15.61 -8.90 -7.54
N ILE A 70 16.24 -8.64 -6.39
CA ILE A 70 15.81 -9.18 -5.10
C ILE A 70 14.58 -8.43 -4.57
N TRP A 71 14.63 -7.10 -4.59
CA TRP A 71 13.66 -6.27 -3.86
C TRP A 71 12.60 -5.63 -4.75
N ARG A 72 12.59 -5.91 -6.06
CA ARG A 72 11.60 -5.31 -6.98
C ARG A 72 10.21 -5.58 -6.44
N PRO A 73 9.41 -4.53 -6.18
CA PRO A 73 8.03 -4.73 -5.82
C PRO A 73 7.33 -5.49 -6.96
N LYS A 74 6.91 -6.73 -6.69
CA LYS A 74 6.16 -7.57 -7.65
C LYS A 74 4.76 -7.01 -7.91
N SER A 75 4.23 -6.22 -6.97
CA SER A 75 3.01 -5.46 -7.16
C SER A 75 3.28 -4.19 -7.96
N LYS A 76 2.57 -4.02 -9.08
CA LYS A 76 2.49 -2.71 -9.74
C LYS A 76 1.82 -1.73 -8.77
N LEU A 77 2.32 -0.49 -8.76
CA LEU A 77 1.66 0.61 -8.05
C LEU A 77 0.17 0.65 -8.44
N PRO A 78 -0.75 0.88 -7.49
CA PRO A 78 -2.16 0.98 -7.81
C PRO A 78 -2.38 2.05 -8.88
N LYS A 79 -3.13 1.74 -9.94
CA LYS A 79 -3.38 2.68 -11.06
C LYS A 79 -3.96 4.02 -10.59
N TRP A 80 -4.76 4.00 -9.52
CA TRP A 80 -5.33 5.22 -8.94
C TRP A 80 -4.25 6.15 -8.37
N LEU A 81 -3.18 5.60 -7.80
CA LEU A 81 -2.07 6.37 -7.24
C LEU A 81 -1.21 6.99 -8.35
N LEU A 82 -1.05 6.30 -9.48
CA LEU A 82 -0.42 6.85 -10.69
C LEU A 82 -1.24 8.02 -11.26
N LYS A 83 -2.57 7.86 -11.37
CA LYS A 83 -3.47 8.94 -11.80
C LYS A 83 -3.44 10.15 -10.85
N LEU A 84 -3.36 9.91 -9.54
CA LEU A 84 -3.24 10.96 -8.53
C LEU A 84 -1.93 11.72 -8.66
N LYS A 85 -0.82 11.00 -8.89
CA LYS A 85 0.48 11.59 -9.18
C LYS A 85 0.43 12.45 -10.43
N GLU A 86 -0.15 11.95 -11.53
CA GLU A 86 -0.28 12.71 -12.79
C GLU A 86 -1.13 13.97 -12.62
N LYS A 87 -2.15 13.93 -11.76
CA LYS A 87 -3.00 15.10 -11.46
C LYS A 87 -2.31 16.13 -10.58
N LEU A 88 -1.50 15.70 -9.60
CA LEU A 88 -0.79 16.58 -8.66
C LEU A 88 0.55 17.08 -9.22
N PHE A 89 1.21 16.28 -10.05
CA PHE A 89 2.50 16.55 -10.67
C PHE A 89 2.42 16.19 -12.16
N PRO A 90 1.75 17.03 -12.97
CA PRO A 90 1.71 16.81 -14.41
C PRO A 90 3.15 16.74 -14.95
N PRO A 91 3.45 15.82 -15.87
CA PRO A 91 4.76 15.79 -16.51
C PRO A 91 4.97 17.14 -17.18
N LYS A 92 5.99 17.89 -16.73
CA LYS A 92 6.49 19.02 -17.51
C LYS A 92 7.03 18.42 -18.81
N PHE A 93 6.27 18.56 -19.88
CA PHE A 93 6.77 18.38 -21.23
C PHE A 93 7.95 19.35 -21.40
N PHE A 94 9.14 18.80 -21.54
CA PHE A 94 10.33 19.47 -22.08
C PHE A 94 10.55 18.91 -23.48
#